data_AF-A0A0Q7X689-F1
#
_entry.id   AF-A0A0Q7X689-F1
#
_cell.length_a   1.000
_cell.length_b   1.000
_cell.length_c   1.000
_cell.angle_alpha   90.00
_cell.angle_beta   90.00
_cell.angle_gamma   90.00
#
_symmetry.space_group_name_H-M   'P 1'
#
loop_
_entity.id
_entity.type
_entity.pdbx_description
1 polymer ?
#
loop_
_entity_poly.entity_id
_entity_poly.type
_entity_poly.pdbx_seq_one_letter_code
_entity_poly.pdbx_strand_id
1 'polypeptide(L)'
;MRTTTFAAALLTAALTACSSGPRVPDWQLNAAGATERATAAYMEGKSAVAEREFGLARSQVGSTAQPALAIRIELLRCAVQVAALVFEECPGFTPLQPDASAADQAYARYLAGRATPADAALLPEPQRAVAGASSDMAAASAAAAISDPLSRMVAAGALMRANRATPELVTTAINTASAQGWRRAVLAWLNVQLQRAEQAGDSAEAERLRRRIKLASTP
;
A
#
# COMPACT_ATOMS: atom_id res chain seq x y z
N MET A 1 33.74 64.87 -22.68
CA MET A 1 32.36 65.28 -23.00
C MET A 1 31.79 64.30 -24.02
N ARG A 2 30.56 63.83 -23.76
CA ARG A 2 29.58 63.14 -24.65
C ARG A 2 29.92 61.72 -25.14
N THR A 3 29.44 60.66 -24.47
CA THR A 3 28.10 60.02 -24.48
C THR A 3 27.79 59.23 -25.76
N THR A 4 27.76 57.90 -25.66
CA THR A 4 26.63 57.06 -26.10
C THR A 4 26.74 55.63 -25.56
N THR A 5 25.88 55.34 -24.59
CA THR A 5 25.39 54.04 -24.10
C THR A 5 24.70 53.24 -25.20
N PHE A 6 25.12 52.00 -25.50
CA PHE A 6 24.34 50.86 -26.03
C PHE A 6 25.33 49.67 -26.07
N ALA A 7 25.22 48.64 -25.23
CA ALA A 7 24.47 47.44 -25.59
C ALA A 7 24.35 46.52 -24.36
N ALA A 8 23.45 46.87 -23.44
CA ALA A 8 22.95 45.95 -22.43
C ALA A 8 21.71 45.25 -23.00
N ALA A 9 21.87 44.23 -23.85
CA ALA A 9 20.72 43.51 -24.44
C ALA A 9 21.07 42.11 -24.99
N LEU A 10 21.84 41.29 -24.27
CA LEU A 10 22.23 39.94 -24.78
C LEU A 10 22.23 38.84 -23.70
N LEU A 11 21.39 38.96 -22.67
CA LEU A 11 21.39 38.02 -21.52
C LEU A 11 20.00 37.50 -21.09
N THR A 12 19.07 37.30 -22.04
CA THR A 12 17.71 36.81 -21.71
C THR A 12 17.20 35.66 -22.58
N ALA A 13 18.04 34.93 -23.32
CA ALA A 13 17.59 33.91 -24.26
C ALA A 13 18.00 32.45 -23.94
N ALA A 14 18.13 32.06 -22.66
CA ALA A 14 18.59 30.71 -22.30
C ALA A 14 17.77 29.98 -21.22
N LEU A 15 16.45 30.20 -21.13
CA LEU A 15 15.60 29.55 -20.10
C LEU A 15 14.34 28.82 -20.62
N THR A 16 14.19 28.55 -21.92
CA THR A 16 12.95 27.94 -22.45
C THR A 16 13.07 26.50 -22.96
N ALA A 17 14.14 25.76 -22.67
CA ALA A 17 14.34 24.43 -23.23
C ALA A 17 14.58 23.34 -22.18
N CYS A 18 13.58 23.03 -21.35
CA CYS A 18 13.57 21.81 -20.52
C CYS A 18 12.17 21.17 -20.34
N SER A 19 11.17 21.45 -21.20
CA SER A 19 9.81 20.88 -21.02
C SER A 19 9.21 20.13 -22.22
N SER A 20 9.93 19.95 -23.33
CA SER A 20 9.40 19.27 -24.51
C SER A 20 9.62 17.75 -24.51
N GLY A 21 9.30 17.08 -23.39
CA GLY A 21 9.22 15.63 -23.37
C GLY A 21 7.95 15.15 -24.10
N PRO A 22 7.94 13.92 -24.66
CA PRO A 22 6.73 13.36 -25.25
C PRO A 22 5.61 13.29 -24.19
N ARG A 23 4.37 13.59 -24.60
CA ARG A 23 3.20 13.52 -23.73
C ARG A 23 3.05 12.11 -23.16
N VAL A 24 2.87 12.00 -21.84
CA VAL A 24 2.53 10.75 -21.15
C VAL A 24 1.21 10.21 -21.74
N PRO A 25 1.14 8.94 -22.17
CA PRO A 25 -0.09 8.35 -22.69
C PRO A 25 -1.23 8.34 -21.67
N ASP A 26 -2.46 8.62 -22.11
CA ASP A 26 -3.63 8.74 -21.23
C ASP A 26 -3.89 7.48 -20.38
N TRP A 27 -3.59 6.29 -20.92
CA TRP A 27 -3.77 5.03 -20.19
C TRP A 27 -2.92 4.98 -18.91
N GLN A 28 -1.74 5.60 -18.89
CA GLN A 28 -0.87 5.63 -17.71
C GLN A 28 -1.50 6.47 -16.60
N LEU A 29 -1.97 7.67 -16.95
CA LEU A 29 -2.62 8.58 -16.01
C LEU A 29 -3.93 7.99 -15.48
N ASN A 30 -4.72 7.38 -16.37
CA ASN A 30 -5.99 6.75 -16.00
C ASN A 30 -5.77 5.52 -15.10
N ALA A 31 -4.78 4.68 -15.41
CA ALA A 31 -4.44 3.52 -14.58
C ALA A 31 -3.98 3.94 -13.18
N ALA A 32 -3.09 4.94 -13.09
CA ALA A 32 -2.59 5.46 -11.82
C ALA A 32 -3.72 6.05 -10.97
N GLY A 33 -4.51 6.97 -11.53
CA GLY A 33 -5.62 7.59 -10.80
C GLY A 33 -6.70 6.60 -10.39
N ALA A 34 -7.01 5.61 -11.23
CA ALA A 34 -7.95 4.54 -10.87
C ALA A 34 -7.40 3.67 -9.73
N THR A 35 -6.11 3.35 -9.76
CA THR A 35 -5.44 2.57 -8.72
C THR A 35 -5.47 3.27 -7.35
N GLU A 36 -5.18 4.58 -7.31
CA GLU A 36 -5.24 5.38 -6.09
C GLU A 36 -6.66 5.43 -5.52
N ARG A 37 -7.66 5.71 -6.37
CA ARG A 37 -9.07 5.72 -5.94
C ARG A 37 -9.54 4.35 -5.47
N ALA A 38 -9.12 3.28 -6.14
CA ALA A 38 -9.46 1.92 -5.75
C ALA A 38 -8.91 1.58 -4.36
N THR A 39 -7.65 1.94 -4.13
CA THR A 39 -6.96 1.73 -2.85
C THR A 39 -7.64 2.49 -1.71
N ALA A 40 -7.88 3.79 -1.89
CA ALA A 40 -8.58 4.60 -0.89
C ALA A 40 -10.00 4.06 -0.62
N ALA A 41 -10.77 3.80 -1.68
CA ALA A 41 -12.12 3.28 -1.57
C ALA A 41 -12.15 1.94 -0.82
N TYR A 42 -11.20 1.03 -1.08
CA TYR A 42 -11.14 -0.25 -0.39
C TYR A 42 -10.85 -0.06 1.10
N MET A 43 -9.84 0.74 1.44
CA MET A 43 -9.41 0.99 2.82
C MET A 43 -10.46 1.75 3.64
N GLU A 44 -11.30 2.57 3.00
CA GLU A 44 -12.47 3.23 3.59
C GLU A 44 -13.71 2.30 3.70
N GLY A 45 -13.66 1.13 3.06
CA GLY A 45 -14.73 0.15 3.04
C GLY A 45 -15.80 0.35 1.97
N LYS A 46 -15.55 1.17 0.95
CA LYS A 46 -16.39 1.38 -0.23
C LYS A 46 -16.13 0.30 -1.29
N SER A 47 -16.44 -0.96 -0.98
CA SER A 47 -16.12 -2.14 -1.81
C SER A 47 -16.53 -2.01 -3.28
N ALA A 48 -17.76 -1.57 -3.56
CA ALA A 48 -18.25 -1.45 -4.93
C ALA A 48 -17.46 -0.43 -5.76
N VAL A 49 -17.06 0.69 -5.13
CA VAL A 49 -16.21 1.69 -5.77
C VAL A 49 -14.82 1.11 -6.00
N ALA A 50 -14.24 0.44 -5.01
CA ALA A 50 -12.94 -0.19 -5.15
C ALA A 50 -12.88 -1.20 -6.30
N GLU A 51 -13.88 -2.08 -6.42
CA GLU A 51 -13.93 -3.07 -7.50
C GLU A 51 -14.02 -2.41 -8.87
N ARG A 52 -14.87 -1.38 -9.01
CA ARG A 52 -14.99 -0.62 -10.25
C ARG A 52 -13.66 0.02 -10.63
N GLU A 53 -13.01 0.72 -9.70
CA GLU A 53 -11.76 1.43 -9.97
C GLU A 53 -10.60 0.48 -10.24
N PHE A 54 -10.48 -0.65 -9.53
CA PHE A 54 -9.49 -1.67 -9.88
C PHE A 54 -9.78 -2.30 -11.25
N GLY A 55 -11.05 -2.51 -11.61
CA GLY A 55 -11.44 -2.96 -12.95
C GLY A 55 -11.01 -1.97 -14.04
N LEU A 56 -11.20 -0.67 -13.81
CA LEU A 56 -10.72 0.38 -14.71
C LEU A 56 -9.19 0.35 -14.83
N ALA A 57 -8.45 0.31 -13.71
CA ALA A 57 -6.99 0.22 -13.74
C ALA A 57 -6.52 -1.01 -14.53
N ARG A 58 -7.15 -2.18 -14.31
CA ARG A 58 -6.85 -3.43 -15.00
C ARG A 58 -7.13 -3.38 -16.49
N SER A 59 -8.20 -2.68 -16.90
CA SER A 59 -8.53 -2.44 -18.31
C SER A 59 -7.52 -1.53 -19.01
N GLN A 60 -7.08 -0.45 -18.36
CA GLN A 60 -6.11 0.50 -18.92
C GLN A 60 -4.74 -0.16 -19.15
N VAL A 61 -4.26 -0.96 -18.20
CA VAL A 61 -3.02 -1.73 -18.42
C VAL A 61 -3.23 -2.89 -19.38
N GLY A 62 -4.44 -3.46 -19.43
CA GLY A 62 -4.80 -4.54 -20.34
C GLY A 62 -4.72 -4.14 -21.82
N SER A 63 -5.07 -2.90 -22.17
CA SER A 63 -4.98 -2.40 -23.55
C SER A 63 -3.55 -2.31 -24.08
N THR A 64 -2.54 -2.49 -23.23
CA THR A 64 -1.12 -2.51 -23.62
C THR A 64 -0.61 -3.90 -24.01
N ALA A 65 -1.37 -4.96 -23.71
CA ALA A 65 -0.95 -6.35 -23.82
C ALA A 65 0.38 -6.69 -23.11
N GLN A 66 0.75 -5.94 -22.06
CA GLN A 66 1.93 -6.21 -21.23
C GLN A 66 1.52 -6.87 -19.90
N PRO A 67 1.75 -8.19 -19.72
CA PRO A 67 1.32 -8.91 -18.52
C PRO A 67 1.90 -8.33 -17.22
N ALA A 68 3.15 -7.86 -17.28
CA ALA A 68 3.82 -7.26 -16.13
C ALA A 68 3.01 -6.10 -15.50
N LEU A 69 2.38 -5.24 -16.30
CA LEU A 69 1.58 -4.13 -15.78
C LEU A 69 0.30 -4.63 -15.11
N ALA A 70 -0.37 -5.62 -15.71
CA ALA A 70 -1.53 -6.26 -15.11
C ALA A 70 -1.20 -6.93 -13.77
N ILE A 71 -0.07 -7.64 -13.70
CA ILE A 71 0.40 -8.29 -12.48
C ILE A 71 0.58 -7.27 -11.35
N ARG A 72 1.16 -6.10 -11.60
CA ARG A 72 1.33 -5.07 -10.56
C ARG A 72 0.01 -4.55 -10.02
N ILE A 73 -1.02 -4.38 -10.87
CA ILE A 73 -2.36 -3.99 -10.42
C ILE A 73 -2.98 -5.07 -9.52
N GLU A 74 -2.88 -6.33 -9.90
CA GLU A 74 -3.48 -7.43 -9.13
C GLU A 74 -2.74 -7.69 -7.81
N LEU A 75 -1.41 -7.58 -7.80
CA LEU A 75 -0.61 -7.67 -6.57
C LEU A 75 -0.90 -6.50 -5.63
N LEU A 76 -1.11 -5.29 -6.16
CA LEU A 76 -1.52 -4.14 -5.32
C LEU A 76 -2.92 -4.33 -4.75
N ARG A 77 -3.88 -4.82 -5.55
CA ARG A 77 -5.22 -5.19 -5.06
C ARG A 77 -5.10 -6.17 -3.88
N CYS A 78 -4.27 -7.20 -4.02
CA CYS A 78 -4.01 -8.16 -2.95
C CYS A 78 -3.33 -7.52 -1.72
N ALA A 79 -2.36 -6.63 -1.93
CA ALA A 79 -1.67 -5.93 -0.85
C ALA A 79 -2.63 -5.06 -0.02
N VAL A 80 -3.56 -4.36 -0.68
CA VAL A 80 -4.59 -3.55 -0.03
C VAL A 80 -5.57 -4.42 0.76
N GLN A 81 -5.91 -5.62 0.26
CA GLN A 81 -6.70 -6.60 1.01
C GLN A 81 -5.97 -7.08 2.27
N VAL A 82 -4.70 -7.46 2.14
CA VAL A 82 -3.82 -7.89 3.24
C VAL A 82 -3.67 -6.79 4.31
N ALA A 83 -3.49 -5.54 3.90
CA ALA A 83 -3.43 -4.38 4.78
C ALA A 83 -4.69 -4.19 5.64
N ALA A 84 -5.85 -4.61 5.12
CA ALA A 84 -7.13 -4.62 5.81
C ALA A 84 -7.48 -5.98 6.45
N LEU A 85 -6.50 -6.89 6.58
CA LEU A 85 -6.64 -8.23 7.16
C LEU A 85 -7.63 -9.15 6.42
N VAL A 86 -7.78 -8.94 5.11
CA VAL A 86 -8.51 -9.86 4.23
C VAL A 86 -7.47 -10.74 3.52
N PHE A 87 -7.43 -12.01 3.91
CA PHE A 87 -6.43 -12.96 3.45
C PHE A 87 -7.01 -13.94 2.43
N GLU A 88 -6.90 -13.55 1.15
CA GLU A 88 -7.19 -14.42 0.01
C GLU A 88 -5.87 -14.88 -0.66
N GLU A 89 -5.96 -15.84 -1.58
CA GLU A 89 -4.82 -16.29 -2.39
C GLU A 89 -4.65 -15.46 -3.67
N CYS A 90 -4.89 -14.14 -3.60
CA CYS A 90 -4.74 -13.17 -4.70
C CYS A 90 -5.32 -13.68 -6.05
N PRO A 91 -6.65 -13.89 -6.18
CA PRO A 91 -7.24 -14.59 -7.33
C PRO A 91 -6.95 -13.94 -8.68
N GLY A 92 -6.83 -12.61 -8.76
CA GLY A 92 -6.47 -11.90 -9.99
C GLY A 92 -5.02 -12.12 -10.45
N PHE A 93 -4.10 -12.39 -9.53
CA PHE A 93 -2.69 -12.70 -9.84
C PHE A 93 -2.48 -14.16 -10.26
N THR A 94 -3.27 -15.09 -9.71
CA THR A 94 -3.14 -16.53 -9.98
C THR A 94 -3.05 -16.90 -11.47
N PRO A 95 -3.94 -16.44 -12.37
CA PRO A 95 -3.84 -16.77 -13.80
C PRO A 95 -2.64 -16.12 -14.51
N LEU A 96 -2.00 -15.10 -13.91
CA LEU A 96 -0.88 -14.36 -14.49
C LEU A 96 0.49 -14.87 -14.00
N GLN A 97 0.52 -15.88 -13.12
CA GLN A 97 1.76 -16.44 -12.57
C GLN A 97 2.78 -16.90 -13.65
N PRO A 98 2.38 -17.50 -14.79
CA PRO A 98 3.34 -17.89 -15.83
C PRO A 98 4.18 -16.73 -16.38
N ASP A 99 3.66 -15.50 -16.34
CA ASP A 99 4.33 -14.29 -16.83
C ASP A 99 5.02 -13.50 -15.71
N ALA A 100 4.94 -13.97 -14.46
CA ALA A 100 5.41 -13.25 -13.29
C ALA A 100 6.94 -13.32 -13.14
N SER A 101 7.56 -12.15 -12.93
CA SER A 101 8.99 -12.07 -12.60
C SER A 101 9.28 -12.69 -11.22
N ALA A 102 10.56 -12.97 -10.94
CA ALA A 102 10.97 -13.42 -9.61
C ALA A 102 10.56 -12.44 -8.50
N ALA A 103 10.59 -11.14 -8.77
CA ALA A 103 10.14 -10.11 -7.83
C ALA A 103 8.62 -10.13 -7.60
N ASP A 104 7.83 -10.39 -8.65
CA ASP A 104 6.37 -10.54 -8.53
C ASP A 104 6.01 -11.75 -7.66
N GLN A 105 6.68 -12.88 -7.90
CA GLN A 105 6.46 -14.11 -7.11
C GLN A 105 6.91 -13.95 -5.65
N ALA A 106 8.05 -13.29 -5.41
CA ALA A 106 8.54 -12.98 -4.07
C ALA A 106 7.54 -12.08 -3.32
N TYR A 107 6.99 -11.06 -3.99
CA TYR A 107 6.00 -10.19 -3.39
C TYR A 107 4.68 -10.92 -3.11
N ALA A 108 4.22 -11.80 -4.02
CA ALA A 108 3.06 -12.65 -3.78
C ALA A 108 3.25 -13.56 -2.56
N ARG A 109 4.42 -14.21 -2.42
CA ARG A 109 4.77 -15.00 -1.22
C ARG A 109 4.79 -14.16 0.05
N TYR A 110 5.31 -12.93 -0.03
CA TYR A 110 5.30 -11.98 1.09
C TYR A 110 3.88 -11.64 1.54
N LEU A 111 3.00 -11.27 0.60
CA LEU A 111 1.58 -11.00 0.87
C LEU A 111 0.82 -12.25 1.38
N ALA A 112 1.30 -13.44 1.02
CA ALA A 112 0.78 -14.71 1.53
C ALA A 112 1.30 -15.09 2.93
N GLY A 113 2.20 -14.29 3.53
CA GLY A 113 2.85 -14.63 4.80
C GLY A 113 3.84 -15.79 4.69
N ARG A 114 4.30 -16.11 3.48
CA ARG A 114 5.18 -17.24 3.14
C ARG A 114 6.55 -16.81 2.62
N ALA A 115 6.94 -15.54 2.78
CA ALA A 115 8.24 -15.05 2.35
C ALA A 115 9.38 -15.69 3.14
N THR A 116 10.49 -15.93 2.45
CA THR A 116 11.75 -16.39 3.00
C THR A 116 12.76 -15.24 3.11
N PRO A 117 13.86 -15.38 3.87
CA PRO A 117 14.92 -14.38 3.90
C PRO A 117 15.51 -14.06 2.52
N ALA A 118 15.52 -15.04 1.60
CA ALA A 118 16.00 -14.86 0.24
C ALA A 118 15.08 -13.94 -0.60
N ASP A 119 13.79 -13.86 -0.27
CA ASP A 119 12.84 -12.99 -0.96
C ASP A 119 13.09 -11.50 -0.62
N ALA A 120 13.70 -11.19 0.54
CA ALA A 120 13.81 -9.82 1.06
C ALA A 120 14.45 -8.84 0.06
N ALA A 121 15.48 -9.26 -0.67
CA ALA A 121 16.15 -8.41 -1.68
C ALA A 121 15.28 -8.13 -2.91
N LEU A 122 14.30 -9.00 -3.20
CA LEU A 122 13.40 -8.90 -4.35
C LEU A 122 12.14 -8.08 -4.06
N LEU A 123 11.85 -7.80 -2.78
CA LEU A 123 10.67 -7.05 -2.39
C LEU A 123 10.77 -5.56 -2.76
N PRO A 124 9.61 -4.86 -2.84
CA PRO A 124 9.60 -3.40 -2.85
C PRO A 124 10.42 -2.85 -1.69
N GLU A 125 11.15 -1.76 -1.93
CA GLU A 125 12.10 -1.17 -0.99
C GLU A 125 11.54 -1.02 0.45
N PRO A 126 10.30 -0.53 0.65
CA PRO A 126 9.75 -0.35 2.00
C PRO A 126 9.61 -1.66 2.78
N GLN A 127 9.48 -2.80 2.09
CA GLN A 127 9.18 -4.10 2.69
C GLN A 127 10.44 -4.92 3.00
N ARG A 128 11.60 -4.55 2.46
CA ARG A 128 12.84 -5.35 2.54
C ARG A 128 13.31 -5.52 3.97
N ALA A 129 13.35 -4.44 4.75
CA ALA A 129 13.78 -4.46 6.15
C ALA A 129 12.84 -5.30 7.03
N VAL A 130 11.53 -5.27 6.73
CA VAL A 130 10.52 -6.06 7.46
C VAL A 130 10.71 -7.56 7.19
N ALA A 131 10.89 -7.95 5.92
CA ALA A 131 11.09 -9.34 5.56
C ALA A 131 12.44 -9.90 6.03
N GLY A 132 13.48 -9.06 6.08
CA GLY A 132 14.82 -9.44 6.55
C GLY A 132 15.01 -9.41 8.07
N ALA A 133 14.00 -8.98 8.84
CA ALA A 133 14.12 -8.84 10.29
C ALA A 133 14.23 -10.19 11.01
N SER A 134 15.24 -10.31 11.88
CA SER A 134 15.59 -11.54 12.61
C SER A 134 14.66 -11.89 13.78
N SER A 135 13.77 -10.98 14.18
CA SER A 135 12.79 -11.20 15.24
C SER A 135 11.50 -10.43 14.94
N ASP A 136 10.41 -10.80 15.61
CA ASP A 136 9.12 -10.12 15.43
C ASP A 136 9.14 -8.68 15.93
N MET A 137 9.94 -8.40 16.97
CA MET A 137 10.12 -7.06 17.52
C MET A 137 10.95 -6.17 16.58
N ALA A 138 11.97 -6.73 15.91
CA ALA A 138 12.72 -6.04 14.87
C ALA A 138 11.83 -5.79 13.63
N ALA A 139 11.00 -6.76 13.25
CA ALA A 139 10.06 -6.63 12.15
C ALA A 139 9.00 -5.55 12.42
N ALA A 140 8.47 -5.50 13.63
CA ALA A 140 7.53 -4.47 14.06
C ALA A 140 8.15 -3.06 14.03
N SER A 141 9.39 -2.92 14.52
CA SER A 141 10.14 -1.66 14.47
C SER A 141 10.41 -1.23 13.02
N ALA A 142 10.82 -2.17 12.15
CA ALA A 142 11.04 -1.91 10.73
C ALA A 142 9.75 -1.48 10.03
N ALA A 143 8.62 -2.13 10.32
CA ALA A 143 7.32 -1.75 9.78
C ALA A 143 6.94 -0.33 10.24
N ALA A 144 7.10 -0.01 11.52
CA ALA A 144 6.81 1.32 12.06
C ALA A 144 7.65 2.43 11.42
N ALA A 145 8.89 2.13 11.00
CA ALA A 145 9.78 3.07 10.33
C ALA A 145 9.39 3.38 8.87
N ILE A 146 8.47 2.62 8.26
CA ILE A 146 7.99 2.88 6.90
C ILE A 146 7.18 4.19 6.88
N SER A 147 7.61 5.15 6.07
CA SER A 147 6.97 6.47 5.95
C SER A 147 5.62 6.42 5.25
N ASP A 148 5.52 5.68 4.14
CA ASP A 148 4.27 5.55 3.37
C ASP A 148 3.22 4.76 4.18
N PRO A 149 2.06 5.36 4.51
CA PRO A 149 1.06 4.70 5.36
C PRO A 149 0.54 3.39 4.77
N LEU A 150 0.38 3.30 3.44
CA LEU A 150 -0.12 2.08 2.82
C LEU A 150 0.91 0.96 2.92
N SER A 151 2.16 1.25 2.56
CA SER A 151 3.28 0.30 2.67
C SER A 151 3.46 -0.19 4.12
N ARG A 152 3.30 0.69 5.10
CA ARG A 152 3.30 0.32 6.53
C ARG A 152 2.17 -0.66 6.86
N MET A 153 0.96 -0.42 6.37
CA MET A 153 -0.18 -1.31 6.60
C MET A 153 -0.02 -2.65 5.88
N VAL A 154 0.56 -2.67 4.67
CA VAL A 154 0.91 -3.91 3.97
C VAL A 154 1.92 -4.73 4.77
N ALA A 155 2.95 -4.07 5.32
CA ALA A 155 3.92 -4.73 6.19
C ALA A 155 3.27 -5.35 7.43
N ALA A 156 2.40 -4.59 8.09
CA ALA A 156 1.65 -5.07 9.25
C ALA A 156 0.76 -6.26 8.90
N GLY A 157 0.03 -6.19 7.79
CA GLY A 157 -0.83 -7.28 7.32
C GLY A 157 -0.05 -8.54 6.95
N ALA A 158 1.10 -8.41 6.29
CA ALA A 158 1.98 -9.53 5.95
C ALA A 158 2.54 -10.21 7.21
N LEU A 159 2.98 -9.43 8.21
CA LEU A 159 3.41 -9.98 9.51
C LEU A 159 2.26 -10.64 10.27
N MET A 160 1.05 -10.08 10.22
CA MET A 160 -0.14 -10.70 10.81
C MET A 160 -0.45 -12.05 10.16
N ARG A 161 -0.45 -12.13 8.82
CA ARG A 161 -0.68 -13.39 8.09
C ARG A 161 0.41 -14.43 8.36
N ALA A 162 1.64 -13.99 8.61
CA ALA A 162 2.76 -14.85 9.00
C ALA A 162 2.74 -15.25 10.48
N ASN A 163 1.73 -14.86 11.27
CA ASN A 163 1.64 -15.06 12.72
C ASN A 163 2.79 -14.40 13.53
N ARG A 164 3.32 -13.27 13.03
CA ARG A 164 4.44 -12.50 13.62
C ARG A 164 4.01 -11.15 14.18
N ALA A 165 2.72 -10.91 14.36
CA ALA A 165 2.21 -9.60 14.78
C ALA A 165 2.32 -9.39 16.30
N THR A 166 3.21 -8.49 16.71
CA THR A 166 3.35 -8.07 18.12
C THR A 166 2.22 -7.10 18.55
N PRO A 167 1.98 -6.89 19.86
CA PRO A 167 1.04 -5.86 20.34
C PRO A 167 1.35 -4.44 19.84
N GLU A 168 2.64 -4.10 19.74
CA GLU A 168 3.12 -2.78 19.26
C GLU A 168 2.83 -2.60 17.77
N LEU A 169 2.98 -3.67 16.97
CA LEU A 169 2.64 -3.64 15.55
C LEU A 169 1.15 -3.38 15.36
N VAL A 170 0.29 -4.05 16.13
CA VAL A 170 -1.17 -3.86 16.05
C VAL A 170 -1.55 -2.42 16.43
N THR A 171 -0.94 -1.87 17.47
CA THR A 171 -1.14 -0.46 17.86
C THR A 171 -0.71 0.50 16.75
N THR A 172 0.45 0.25 16.14
CA THR A 172 0.95 1.02 15.00
C THR A 172 -0.02 0.97 13.81
N ALA A 173 -0.56 -0.20 13.49
CA ALA A 173 -1.52 -0.37 12.40
C ALA A 173 -2.84 0.38 12.65
N ILE A 174 -3.38 0.31 13.89
CA ILE A 174 -4.58 1.08 14.27
C ILE A 174 -4.34 2.58 14.12
N ASN A 175 -3.23 3.08 14.65
CA ASN A 175 -2.91 4.50 14.60
C ASN A 175 -2.72 4.99 13.17
N THR A 176 -2.06 4.18 12.33
CA THR A 176 -1.85 4.48 10.91
C THR A 176 -3.17 4.52 10.16
N ALA A 177 -4.01 3.48 10.28
CA ALA A 177 -5.31 3.45 9.63
C ALA A 177 -6.24 4.58 10.12
N SER A 178 -6.20 4.89 11.42
CA SER A 178 -7.01 5.95 12.01
C SER A 178 -6.59 7.33 11.50
N ALA A 179 -5.29 7.60 11.38
CA ALA A 179 -4.77 8.87 10.86
C ALA A 179 -5.14 9.10 9.38
N GLN A 180 -5.35 8.02 8.62
CA GLN A 180 -5.76 8.08 7.21
C GLN A 180 -7.28 8.05 7.00
N GLY A 181 -8.08 7.90 8.06
CA GLY A 181 -9.53 7.72 7.92
C GLY A 181 -9.94 6.40 7.26
N TRP A 182 -9.07 5.39 7.26
CA TRP A 182 -9.29 4.10 6.62
C TRP A 182 -10.17 3.18 7.45
N ARG A 183 -11.47 3.50 7.47
CA ARG A 183 -12.48 2.84 8.32
C ARG A 183 -12.45 1.30 8.27
N ARG A 184 -12.31 0.68 7.09
CA ARG A 184 -12.23 -0.80 6.99
C ARG A 184 -11.03 -1.33 7.75
N ALA A 185 -9.87 -0.75 7.52
CA ALA A 185 -8.65 -1.18 8.18
C ALA A 185 -8.71 -0.89 9.69
N VAL A 186 -9.21 0.28 10.10
CA VAL A 186 -9.41 0.61 11.53
C VAL A 186 -10.26 -0.45 12.21
N LEU A 187 -11.40 -0.83 11.63
CA LEU A 187 -12.28 -1.85 12.19
C LEU A 187 -11.59 -3.22 12.25
N ALA A 188 -10.89 -3.63 11.19
CA ALA A 188 -10.18 -4.90 11.15
C ALA A 188 -9.16 -5.00 12.30
N TRP A 189 -8.29 -3.99 12.44
CA TRP A 189 -7.23 -4.01 13.46
C TRP A 189 -7.74 -3.77 14.88
N LEU A 190 -8.81 -2.98 15.08
CA LEU A 190 -9.45 -2.85 16.39
C LEU A 190 -10.04 -4.18 16.87
N ASN A 191 -10.63 -4.97 15.97
CA ASN A 191 -11.13 -6.29 16.33
C ASN A 191 -10.01 -7.26 16.74
N VAL A 192 -8.81 -7.15 16.15
CA VAL A 192 -7.62 -7.90 16.60
C VAL A 192 -7.25 -7.54 18.04
N GLN A 193 -7.22 -6.24 18.40
CA GLN A 193 -6.94 -5.86 19.79
C GLN A 193 -8.06 -6.28 20.74
N LEU A 194 -9.31 -6.19 20.32
CA LEU A 194 -10.45 -6.59 21.15
C LEU A 194 -10.34 -8.08 21.51
N GLN A 195 -10.09 -8.93 20.52
CA GLN A 195 -9.92 -10.36 20.75
C GLN A 195 -8.79 -10.66 21.73
N ARG A 196 -7.66 -9.95 21.63
CA ARG A 196 -6.53 -10.12 22.56
C ARG A 196 -6.88 -9.68 23.98
N ALA A 197 -7.57 -8.55 24.13
CA ALA A 197 -8.02 -8.05 25.45
C ALA A 197 -9.00 -9.02 26.11
N GLU A 198 -9.95 -9.57 25.34
CA GLU A 198 -10.89 -10.59 25.82
C GLU A 198 -10.17 -11.87 26.25
N GLN A 199 -9.19 -12.35 25.45
CA GLN A 199 -8.37 -13.52 25.80
C GLN A 199 -7.52 -13.30 27.06
N ALA A 200 -7.06 -12.07 27.29
CA ALA A 200 -6.31 -11.69 28.49
C ALA A 200 -7.21 -11.42 29.72
N GLY A 201 -8.53 -11.43 29.57
CA GLY A 201 -9.47 -11.09 30.64
C GLY A 201 -9.52 -9.59 31.00
N ASP A 202 -8.95 -8.72 30.16
CA ASP A 202 -8.95 -7.27 30.38
C ASP A 202 -10.29 -6.67 29.93
N SER A 203 -11.28 -6.79 30.81
CA SER A 203 -12.64 -6.29 30.57
C SER A 203 -12.71 -4.77 30.35
N ALA A 204 -11.83 -4.00 31.00
CA ALA A 204 -11.79 -2.54 30.88
C ALA A 204 -11.28 -2.11 29.51
N GLU A 205 -10.20 -2.75 29.03
CA GLU A 205 -9.67 -2.57 27.68
C GLU A 205 -10.69 -2.97 26.62
N ALA A 206 -11.27 -4.17 26.76
CA ALA A 206 -12.25 -4.70 25.81
C ALA A 206 -13.43 -3.74 25.64
N GLU A 207 -13.96 -3.19 26.74
CA GLU A 207 -15.08 -2.26 26.69
C GLU A 207 -14.69 -0.91 26.06
N ARG A 208 -13.46 -0.44 26.26
CA ARG A 208 -12.94 0.74 25.54
C ARG A 208 -12.85 0.49 24.04
N LEU A 209 -12.36 -0.68 23.62
CA LEU A 209 -12.24 -1.05 22.22
C LEU A 209 -13.60 -1.21 21.55
N ARG A 210 -14.60 -1.80 22.22
CA ARG A 210 -15.99 -1.89 21.71
C ARG A 210 -16.59 -0.51 21.45
N ARG A 211 -16.37 0.48 22.32
CA ARG A 211 -16.82 1.87 22.06
C ARG A 211 -16.18 2.47 20.82
N ARG A 212 -14.88 2.24 20.59
CA ARG A 212 -14.18 2.71 19.38
C ARG A 212 -14.70 2.01 18.11
N ILE A 213 -14.93 0.70 18.17
CA ILE A 213 -15.50 -0.08 17.07
C ILE A 213 -16.91 0.42 16.74
N LYS A 214 -17.76 0.66 17.74
CA LYS A 214 -19.10 1.22 17.55
C LYS A 214 -19.07 2.58 16.84
N LEU A 215 -18.16 3.46 17.26
CA LEU A 215 -17.96 4.76 16.60
C LEU A 215 -17.58 4.59 15.13
N ALA A 216 -16.59 3.74 14.81
CA ALA A 216 -16.12 3.52 13.44
C ALA A 216 -17.09 2.68 12.57
N SER A 217 -18.06 2.00 13.18
CA SER A 217 -19.07 1.20 12.48
C SER A 217 -20.32 2.01 12.12
N THR A 218 -20.46 3.22 12.64
CA THR A 218 -21.59 4.09 12.33
C THR A 218 -21.40 4.65 10.90
N PRO A 219 -22.43 4.57 10.02
CA PRO A 219 -22.36 5.07 8.64
C PRO A 219 -22.05 6.56 8.53
#